data_AF-A0A3D5EHR8-F1
#
_entry.id   AF-A0A3D5EHR8-F1
#
_cell.length_a   1.000
_cell.length_b   1.000
_cell.length_c   1.000
_cell.angle_alpha   90.00
_cell.angle_beta   90.00
_cell.angle_gamma   90.00
#
_symmetry.space_group_name_H-M   'P 1'
#
loop_
_entity.id
_entity.type
_entity.pdbx_description
1 polymer ?
#
loop_
_entity_poly.entity_id
_entity_poly.type
_entity_poly.pdbx_seq_one_letter_code
_entity_poly.pdbx_strand_id
1 'polypeptide(L)' 'MPDRVKLNEFVVAHSFSDGSGLLIYNTTTDESVLLPCNSVALIQSNPSDNFVICSSDELRDELKKKGMAFEA' A
#
# COMPACT_ATOMS: atom_id res chain seq x y z
N MET A 1 8.49 -10.27 12.47
CA MET A 1 8.94 -9.07 11.74
C MET A 1 7.79 -8.66 10.85
N PRO A 2 7.37 -7.39 10.78
CA PRO A 2 6.29 -7.00 9.88
C PRO A 2 6.74 -7.26 8.43
N ASP A 3 5.96 -8.07 7.72
CA ASP A 3 6.19 -8.42 6.32
C ASP A 3 5.99 -7.19 5.44
N ARG A 4 6.88 -7.02 4.47
CA ARG A 4 6.90 -5.86 3.58
C ARG A 4 6.29 -6.24 2.24
N VAL A 5 5.37 -5.43 1.76
CA VAL A 5 4.71 -5.63 0.47
C VAL A 5 5.05 -4.47 -0.43
N LYS A 6 5.44 -4.78 -1.66
CA LYS A 6 5.79 -3.76 -2.64
C LYS A 6 4.59 -3.47 -3.54
N LEU A 7 4.28 -2.19 -3.68
CA LEU A 7 3.20 -1.72 -4.53
C LEU A 7 3.66 -1.67 -5.99
N ASN A 8 2.67 -1.79 -6.88
CA ASN A 8 2.87 -1.64 -8.31
C ASN A 8 3.26 -0.20 -8.69
N GLU A 9 3.94 -0.02 -9.82
CA GLU A 9 4.34 1.31 -10.34
C GLU A 9 3.12 2.20 -10.67
N PHE A 10 2.01 1.57 -11.06
CA PHE A 10 0.72 2.23 -11.32
C PHE A 10 -0.14 2.39 -10.06
N VAL A 11 0.40 2.11 -8.88
CA VAL A 11 -0.29 2.28 -7.62
C VAL A 11 0.27 3.48 -6.87
N VAL A 12 -0.62 4.44 -6.60
CA VAL A 12 -0.32 5.64 -5.82
C VAL A 12 -0.72 5.40 -4.38
N ALA A 13 0.22 5.61 -3.46
CA ALA A 13 -0.06 5.53 -2.04
C ALA A 13 0.11 6.91 -1.38
N HIS A 14 -0.86 7.32 -0.58
CA HIS A 14 -0.85 8.59 0.14
C HIS A 14 -1.26 8.39 1.60
N SER A 15 -0.31 8.61 2.50
CA SER A 15 -0.57 8.61 3.95
C SER A 15 -1.15 9.95 4.37
N PHE A 16 -2.30 9.95 5.05
CA PHE A 16 -2.85 11.18 5.62
C PHE A 16 -1.99 11.63 6.80
N SER A 17 -1.54 12.90 6.78
CA SER A 17 -0.72 13.48 7.85
C SER A 17 -1.46 13.58 9.20
N ASP A 18 -2.78 13.53 9.17
CA ASP A 18 -3.66 13.46 10.34
C ASP A 18 -3.65 12.06 11.01
N GLY A 19 -2.98 11.07 10.40
CA GLY A 19 -2.93 9.70 10.91
C GLY A 19 -4.24 8.94 10.72
N SER A 20 -5.18 9.48 9.94
CA SER A 20 -6.48 8.85 9.69
C SER A 20 -6.36 7.59 8.82
N GLY A 21 -5.29 7.45 8.03
CA GLY A 21 -5.07 6.26 7.23
C GLY A 21 -4.04 6.38 6.11
N LEU A 22 -4.03 5.36 5.27
CA LEU A 22 -3.28 5.28 4.02
C LEU A 22 -4.26 5.04 2.88
N LEU A 23 -4.31 5.97 1.92
CA LEU A 23 -5.02 5.77 0.67
C LEU A 23 -4.10 5.05 -0.32
N ILE A 24 -4.58 3.98 -0.92
CA ILE A 24 -3.94 3.25 -2.01
C ILE A 24 -4.85 3.36 -3.21
N TYR A 25 -4.35 3.85 -4.33
CA TYR A 25 -5.12 4.07 -5.54
C TYR A 25 -4.42 3.39 -6.72
N ASN A 26 -5.17 2.57 -7.46
CA ASN A 26 -4.70 1.92 -8.67
C ASN A 26 -5.16 2.70 -9.90
N THR A 27 -4.22 3.30 -10.63
CA THR A 27 -4.52 4.11 -11.81
C THR A 27 -4.94 3.25 -13.02
N THR A 28 -4.64 1.95 -12.99
CA THR A 28 -4.98 1.01 -14.07
C THR A 28 -6.40 0.48 -13.94
N THR A 29 -6.85 0.19 -12.71
CA THR A 29 -8.20 -0.36 -12.45
C THR A 29 -9.21 0.67 -11.95
N ASP A 30 -8.79 1.91 -11.72
CA ASP A 30 -9.60 2.99 -11.12
C ASP A 30 -10.13 2.62 -9.72
N GLU A 31 -9.44 1.71 -9.02
CA GLU A 31 -9.84 1.25 -7.69
C GLU A 31 -9.04 1.97 -6.59
N SER A 32 -9.74 2.38 -5.53
CA SER A 32 -9.14 2.96 -4.33
C SER A 32 -9.42 2.10 -3.10
N VAL A 33 -8.41 1.91 -2.27
CA VAL A 33 -8.50 1.26 -0.96
C VAL A 33 -8.01 2.23 0.11
N LEU A 34 -8.84 2.48 1.11
CA LEU A 34 -8.48 3.26 2.28
C LEU A 34 -8.17 2.30 3.44
N LEU A 35 -6.94 2.34 3.93
CA LEU A 35 -6.48 1.53 5.04
C LEU A 35 -6.36 2.37 6.31
N PRO A 36 -6.88 1.90 7.46
CA PRO A 36 -6.70 2.59 8.73
C PRO A 36 -5.22 2.54 9.18
N CYS A 37 -4.72 3.66 9.72
CA CYS A 37 -3.30 3.84 10.05
C CYS A 37 -2.81 2.92 11.20
N ASN A 38 -3.72 2.37 12.00
CA ASN A 38 -3.38 1.50 13.13
C ASN A 38 -2.72 0.17 12.71
N SER A 39 -2.75 -0.20 11.43
CA SER A 39 -2.21 -1.47 10.95
C SER A 39 -1.36 -1.34 9.69
N VAL A 40 -1.05 -0.13 9.25
CA VAL A 40 -0.22 0.06 8.05
C VAL A 40 0.75 1.24 8.19
N ALA A 41 2.01 0.99 7.81
CA ALA A 41 3.01 2.03 7.65
C ALA A 41 3.46 2.08 6.19
N LEU A 42 3.37 3.26 5.58
CA LEU A 42 3.94 3.51 4.25
C LEU A 42 5.43 3.75 4.39
N ILE A 43 6.23 2.84 3.86
CA ILE A 43 7.68 2.91 3.78
C ILE A 43 8.04 3.22 2.34
N GLN A 44 8.41 4.46 2.06
CA GLN A 44 8.95 4.81 0.75
C GLN A 44 10.38 4.27 0.64
N SER A 45 10.58 3.24 -0.19
CA SER A 45 11.88 2.59 -0.29
C SER A 45 12.81 3.24 -1.32
N ASN A 46 12.26 4.06 -2.23
CA ASN A 46 13.01 4.96 -3.10
C ASN A 46 12.12 6.13 -3.58
N PRO A 47 12.66 7.35 -3.77
CA PRO A 47 11.90 8.48 -4.31
C PRO A 47 11.46 8.27 -5.76
N SER A 48 12.09 7.33 -6.47
CA SER A 48 11.91 7.20 -7.91
C SER A 48 10.86 6.21 -8.36
N ASP A 49 10.35 5.26 -7.55
CA ASP A 49 9.37 4.31 -8.13
C ASP A 49 8.66 3.32 -7.18
N ASN A 50 9.14 3.10 -5.95
CA ASN A 50 8.71 1.92 -5.20
C ASN A 50 8.21 2.25 -3.78
N PHE A 51 6.90 2.14 -3.60
CA PHE A 51 6.24 2.20 -2.31
C PHE A 51 6.19 0.81 -1.67
N VAL A 52 6.64 0.71 -0.43
CA VAL A 52 6.54 -0.50 0.38
C VAL A 52 5.56 -0.22 1.51
N ILE A 53 4.65 -1.13 1.75
CA ILE A 53 3.71 -1.07 2.88
C ILE A 53 4.02 -2.20 3.84
N CYS A 54 4.11 -1.86 5.12
CA CYS A 54 4.09 -2.83 6.21
C CYS A 54 2.64 -2.95 6.68
N SER A 55 1.99 -4.08 6.42
CA SER A 55 0.60 -4.34 6.79
C SER A 55 0.41 -5.77 7.30
N SER A 56 -0.70 -6.02 8.00
CA SER A 56 -1.12 -7.38 8.38
C SER A 56 -1.32 -8.29 7.15
N ASP A 57 -1.16 -9.61 7.33
CA ASP A 57 -1.31 -10.60 6.26
C ASP A 57 -2.63 -10.52 5.49
N GLU A 58 -3.74 -10.20 6.16
CA GLU A 58 -5.06 -10.05 5.53
C GLU A 58 -5.11 -8.90 4.52
N LEU A 59 -4.54 -7.74 4.87
CA LEU A 59 -4.49 -6.59 3.98
C LEU A 59 -3.57 -6.84 2.79
N ARG A 60 -2.49 -7.59 2.99
CA ARG A 60 -1.62 -8.02 1.90
C ARG A 60 -2.39 -8.90 0.91
N ASP A 61 -3.14 -9.88 1.40
CA ASP A 61 -3.89 -10.81 0.55
C ASP A 61 -4.95 -10.06 -0.28
N GLU A 62 -5.64 -9.09 0.32
CA GLU A 62 -6.60 -8.24 -0.38
C GLU A 62 -5.94 -7.36 -1.45
N LEU A 63 -4.80 -6.73 -1.15
CA LEU A 63 -4.07 -5.92 -2.13
C LEU A 63 -3.50 -6.77 -3.27
N LYS A 64 -3.06 -8.00 -2.98
CA LYS A 64 -2.64 -8.97 -4.01
C LYS A 64 -3.81 -9.40 -4.89
N LYS A 65 -4.97 -9.74 -4.30
CA LYS A 65 -6.19 -10.09 -5.05
C LYS A 65 -6.64 -8.98 -5.99
N LYS A 66 -6.45 -7.72 -5.57
CA LYS A 66 -6.75 -6.53 -6.37
C LYS A 66 -5.65 -6.17 -7.38
N GLY A 67 -4.56 -6.94 -7.47
CA GLY A 67 -3.45 -6.66 -8.37
C GLY A 67 -2.67 -5.39 -8.03
N MET A 68 -2.86 -4.85 -6.82
CA MET A 68 -2.25 -3.59 -6.38
C MET A 68 -0.85 -3.79 -5.79
N ALA A 69 -0.50 -5.01 -5.40
CA ALA A 69 0.75 -5.29 -4.71
C ALA A 69 1.32 -6.68 -5.02
N PHE A 70 2.64 -6.81 -4.83
CA PHE A 70 3.40 -8.06 -4.97
C PHE A 70 4.38 -8.26 -3.81
N GLU A 71 4.76 -9.52 -3.58
CA GLU A 71 5.83 -9.86 -2.65
C GLU A 71 7.18 -9.33 -3.14
N ALA A 72 7.97 -8.78 -2.21
CA ALA A 72 9.35 -8.35 -2.43
C ALA A 72 10.32 -9.31 -1.74
#